data_AF-A0A7D5P5H7-F1
#
_entry.id   AF-A0A7D5P5H7-F1
#
_cell.length_a   1.000
_cell.length_b   1.000
_cell.length_c   1.000
_cell.angle_alpha   90.00
_cell.angle_beta   90.00
_cell.angle_gamma   90.00
#
_symmetry.space_group_name_H-M   'P 1'
#
loop_
_entity.id
_entity.type
_entity.pdbx_description
1 polymer ?
#
loop_
_entity_poly.entity_id
_entity_poly.type
_entity_poly.pdbx_seq_one_letter_code
_entity_poly.pdbx_strand_id
1 'polypeptide(L)'
;MGDQDSAGDGITDHVPEDAESTLSPEDKLQNADDEELLREYYDTVHHLGVCDAEGQIDNQQQNWEGVLFQEILSRMDEDYEPTY
;
A
#
# COMPACT_ATOMS: atom_id res chain seq x y z
N MET A 1 -56.59 -1.92 -16.53
CA MET A 1 -55.86 -1.15 -15.50
C MET A 1 -54.57 -1.90 -15.29
N GLY A 2 -53.51 -1.41 -15.89
CA GLY A 2 -52.20 -2.05 -15.92
C GLY A 2 -51.18 -0.94 -15.78
N ASP A 3 -50.80 -0.68 -14.54
CA ASP A 3 -49.82 0.31 -14.12
C ASP A 3 -48.62 -0.51 -13.62
N GLN A 4 -47.51 -0.53 -14.37
CA GLN A 4 -46.32 0.30 -14.14
C GLN A 4 -45.53 -0.10 -12.88
N ASP A 5 -44.62 -1.06 -13.04
CA ASP A 5 -43.36 -1.14 -12.29
C ASP A 5 -42.25 -1.20 -13.36
N SER A 6 -41.88 -0.07 -13.95
CA SER A 6 -40.76 0.80 -13.55
C SER A 6 -39.43 0.08 -13.38
N ALA A 7 -38.66 0.17 -14.48
CA ALA A 7 -37.21 0.36 -14.54
C ALA A 7 -36.33 -0.62 -13.74
N GLY A 8 -35.79 -1.59 -14.46
CA GLY A 8 -34.41 -2.00 -14.21
C GLY A 8 -33.48 -0.84 -14.55
N ASP A 9 -32.59 -0.51 -13.62
CA ASP A 9 -31.17 -0.24 -13.84
C ASP A 9 -30.60 0.17 -12.48
N GLY A 10 -29.83 -0.73 -11.91
CA GLY A 10 -29.19 -0.58 -10.61
C GLY A 10 -28.09 -1.60 -10.48
N ILE A 11 -27.39 -1.86 -11.59
CA ILE A 11 -26.02 -2.35 -11.53
C ILE A 11 -25.27 -1.17 -10.89
N THR A 12 -25.21 -1.14 -9.56
CA THR A 12 -24.14 -0.39 -8.91
C THR A 12 -22.89 -1.15 -9.30
N ASP A 13 -22.33 -0.75 -10.44
CA ASP A 13 -21.00 -1.08 -10.89
C ASP A 13 -20.07 -0.48 -9.84
N HIS A 14 -19.98 -1.17 -8.69
CA HIS A 14 -18.97 -0.93 -7.71
C HIS A 14 -17.71 -1.57 -8.29
N VAL A 15 -17.15 -0.90 -9.30
CA VAL A 15 -15.78 -1.10 -9.69
C VAL A 15 -14.98 -0.95 -8.40
N PRO A 16 -14.21 -1.96 -7.96
CA PRO A 16 -13.29 -1.76 -6.84
C PRO A 16 -12.38 -0.59 -7.22
N GLU A 17 -12.37 0.46 -6.40
CA GLU A 17 -11.53 1.64 -6.62
C GLU A 17 -10.04 1.34 -6.35
N ASP A 18 -9.73 0.10 -5.99
CA ASP A 18 -8.39 -0.46 -6.12
C ASP A 18 -8.30 -1.19 -7.46
N ALA A 19 -7.93 -0.44 -8.49
CA ALA A 19 -7.04 -1.02 -9.48
C ALA A 19 -5.74 -1.37 -8.74
N GLU A 20 -5.76 -2.48 -7.99
CA GLU A 20 -4.58 -3.06 -7.35
C GLU A 20 -3.53 -3.12 -8.43
N SER A 21 -2.55 -2.22 -8.31
CA SER A 21 -1.51 -2.01 -9.30
C SER A 21 -0.96 -3.39 -9.71
N THR A 22 -1.09 -3.73 -10.99
CA THR A 22 -0.70 -5.03 -11.58
C THR A 22 0.80 -5.24 -11.60
N LEU A 23 1.55 -4.28 -11.07
CA LEU A 23 2.99 -4.32 -10.92
C LEU A 23 3.35 -5.27 -9.78
N SER A 24 4.40 -6.06 -9.97
CA SER A 24 4.96 -6.83 -8.86
C SER A 24 5.39 -5.87 -7.73
N PRO A 25 5.40 -6.30 -6.46
CA PRO A 25 5.84 -5.45 -5.34
C PRO A 25 7.22 -4.81 -5.59
N GLU A 26 8.10 -5.53 -6.26
CA GLU A 26 9.45 -5.08 -6.65
C GLU A 26 9.38 -3.94 -7.70
N ASP A 27 8.50 -4.07 -8.70
CA ASP A 27 8.28 -3.02 -9.70
C ASP A 27 7.61 -1.77 -9.08
N LYS A 28 6.75 -1.96 -8.06
CA LYS A 28 6.14 -0.84 -7.33
C LYS A 28 7.22 -0.04 -6.59
N LEU A 29 8.17 -0.70 -5.94
CA LEU A 29 9.26 -0.05 -5.21
C LEU A 29 10.20 0.71 -6.14
N GLN A 30 10.58 0.13 -7.27
CA GLN A 30 11.52 0.77 -8.21
C GLN A 30 10.95 2.05 -8.85
N ASN A 31 9.63 2.17 -8.95
CA ASN A 31 8.96 3.33 -9.54
C ASN A 31 8.43 4.32 -8.50
N ALA A 32 8.41 3.96 -7.22
CA ALA A 32 7.97 4.84 -6.15
C ALA A 32 8.99 5.95 -5.90
N ASP A 33 8.51 7.18 -5.77
CA ASP A 33 9.35 8.27 -5.28
C ASP A 33 9.60 8.14 -3.75
N ASP A 34 10.51 8.97 -3.22
CA ASP A 34 10.89 8.87 -1.81
C ASP A 34 9.74 9.22 -0.86
N GLU A 35 8.83 10.11 -1.26
CA GLU A 35 7.67 10.47 -0.45
C GLU A 35 6.67 9.30 -0.41
N GLU A 36 6.44 8.65 -1.55
CA GLU A 36 5.61 7.46 -1.68
C GLU A 36 6.18 6.29 -0.87
N LEU A 37 7.49 6.03 -0.94
CA LEU A 37 8.15 5.00 -0.14
C LEU A 37 8.02 5.26 1.37
N LEU A 38 8.25 6.49 1.81
CA LEU A 38 8.16 6.86 3.22
C LEU A 38 6.72 6.77 3.73
N ARG A 39 5.74 7.13 2.90
CA ARG A 39 4.31 7.02 3.23
C ARG A 39 3.90 5.55 3.36
N GLU A 40 4.24 4.71 2.39
CA GLU A 40 3.95 3.27 2.42
C GLU A 40 4.60 2.59 3.64
N TYR A 41 5.84 2.98 3.96
CA TYR A 41 6.52 2.52 5.18
C TYR A 41 5.78 2.94 6.45
N TYR A 42 5.38 4.20 6.55
CA TYR A 42 4.59 4.69 7.68
C TYR A 42 3.27 3.93 7.84
N ASP A 43 2.53 3.75 6.75
CA ASP A 43 1.23 3.06 6.77
C ASP A 43 1.39 1.59 7.18
N THR A 44 2.44 0.93 6.71
CA THR A 44 2.77 -0.45 7.08
C THR A 44 3.10 -0.56 8.57
N VAL A 45 3.97 0.30 9.10
CA VAL A 45 4.34 0.32 10.52
C VAL A 45 3.13 0.66 11.40
N HIS A 46 2.29 1.60 10.97
CA HIS A 46 1.07 1.96 11.67
C HIS A 46 0.09 0.77 11.76
N HIS A 47 -0.13 0.06 10.65
CA HIS A 47 -0.93 -1.16 10.63
C HIS A 47 -0.38 -2.24 11.57
N LEU A 48 0.93 -2.47 11.56
CA LEU A 48 1.57 -3.41 12.48
C LEU A 48 1.36 -3.00 13.95
N GLY A 49 1.40 -1.71 14.27
CA GLY A 49 1.09 -1.19 15.59
C GLY A 49 -0.37 -1.45 16.01
N VAL A 50 -1.32 -1.33 15.07
CA VAL A 50 -2.73 -1.69 15.31
C VAL A 50 -2.87 -3.20 15.54
N CYS A 51 -2.25 -4.05 14.70
CA CYS A 51 -2.27 -5.49 14.87
C CYS A 51 -1.72 -5.92 16.23
N ASP A 52 -0.59 -5.36 16.67
CA ASP A 52 0.00 -5.67 17.97
C ASP A 52 -0.94 -5.28 19.12
N ALA A 53 -1.57 -4.11 19.05
CA ALA A 53 -2.57 -3.67 20.02
C ALA A 53 -3.80 -4.59 20.08
N GLU A 54 -4.18 -5.21 18.96
CA GLU A 54 -5.25 -6.20 18.86
C GLU A 54 -4.80 -7.63 19.18
N GLY A 55 -3.51 -7.86 19.46
CA GLY A 55 -2.93 -9.18 19.72
C GLY A 55 -2.85 -10.07 18.48
N GLN A 56 -2.79 -9.48 17.29
CA GLN A 56 -2.68 -10.15 16.00
C GLN A 56 -1.25 -10.09 15.48
N ILE A 57 -0.84 -11.11 14.72
CA ILE A 57 0.46 -11.15 14.04
C ILE A 57 0.23 -11.14 12.54
N ASP A 58 0.62 -10.05 11.89
CA ASP A 58 0.59 -9.92 10.43
C ASP A 58 1.99 -10.14 9.83
N ASN A 59 2.33 -11.41 9.61
CA ASN A 59 3.64 -11.79 9.07
C ASN A 59 3.87 -11.26 7.64
N GLN A 60 2.79 -11.01 6.89
CA GLN A 60 2.90 -10.46 5.54
C GLN A 60 3.38 -9.01 5.61
N GLN A 61 2.74 -8.20 6.47
CA GLN A 61 3.13 -6.82 6.65
C GLN A 61 4.46 -6.65 7.37
N GLN A 62 4.85 -7.57 8.26
CA GLN A 62 6.20 -7.58 8.83
C GLN A 62 7.30 -7.83 7.78
N ASN A 63 7.04 -8.75 6.84
CA ASN A 63 7.98 -8.98 5.74
C ASN A 63 8.03 -7.76 4.81
N TRP A 64 6.87 -7.17 4.51
CA TRP A 64 6.78 -5.98 3.66
C TRP A 64 7.50 -4.77 4.26
N GLU A 65 7.32 -4.52 5.56
CA GLU A 65 8.05 -3.48 6.31
C GLU A 65 9.56 -3.63 6.15
N GLY A 66 10.07 -4.87 6.25
CA GLY A 66 11.49 -5.16 6.06
C GLY A 66 11.98 -4.84 4.64
N VAL A 67 11.18 -5.14 3.61
CA VAL A 67 11.53 -4.80 2.22
C VAL A 67 11.58 -3.28 2.02
N LEU A 68 10.56 -2.56 2.48
CA LEU A 68 10.50 -1.10 2.41
C LEU A 68 11.67 -0.44 3.14
N PHE A 69 11.98 -0.92 4.34
CA PHE A 69 13.09 -0.41 5.13
C PHE A 69 14.44 -0.56 4.42
N GLN A 70 14.70 -1.71 3.80
CA GLN A 70 15.94 -1.92 3.04
C GLN A 70 16.03 -1.02 1.81
N GLU A 71 14.94 -0.83 1.07
CA GLU A 71 14.90 0.07 -0.08
C GLU A 71 15.20 1.53 0.34
N ILE A 72 14.57 2.01 1.42
CA ILE A 72 14.82 3.36 1.97
C ILE A 72 16.29 3.52 2.37
N LEU A 73 16.86 2.54 3.07
CA LEU A 73 18.28 2.58 3.44
C LEU A 73 19.20 2.60 2.21
N SER A 74 18.89 1.80 1.18
CA SER A 74 19.67 1.77 -0.05
C SER A 74 19.72 3.15 -0.72
N ARG A 75 18.60 3.87 -0.77
CA ARG A 75 18.54 5.23 -1.34
C ARG A 75 19.27 6.27 -0.49
N MET A 76 19.27 6.10 0.83
CA MET A 76 20.01 7.00 1.73
C MET A 76 21.53 6.81 1.66
N ASP A 77 22.00 5.60 1.38
CA ASP A 77 23.44 5.27 1.35
C ASP A 77 24.11 5.67 0.02
N GLU A 78 23.34 5.86 -1.07
CA GLU A 78 23.88 6.26 -2.39
C GLU A 78 24.49 7.67 -2.41
N ASP A 79 24.11 8.56 -1.49
CA ASP A 79 24.50 9.99 -1.50
C ASP A 79 25.29 10.47 -0.26
N TYR A 80 25.70 9.59 0.66
CA TYR A 80 26.42 10.02 1.86
C TYR A 80 27.93 10.17 1.62
N GLU A 81 28.38 11.38 1.25
CA GLU A 81 29.79 11.79 1.37
C GLU A 81 30.03 12.48 2.73
N PRO A 82 30.67 11.83 3.71
CA PRO A 82 31.05 12.49 4.96
C PRO A 82 32.10 13.57 4.70
N THR A 83 31.76 14.83 4.97
CA THR A 83 32.71 15.94 4.95
C THR A 83 33.48 15.97 6.28
N TYR A 84 34.79 15.73 6.23
CA TYR A 84 35.73 15.86 7.36
C TYR A 84 36.49 17.17 7.32
#